data_AF-A0A7C1QTG8-F1
#
_entry.id   AF-A0A7C1QTG8-F1
#
_cell.length_a   1.000
_cell.length_b   1.000
_cell.length_c   1.000
_cell.angle_alpha   90.00
_cell.angle_beta   90.00
_cell.angle_gamma   90.00
#
_symmetry.space_group_name_H-M   'P 1'
#
loop_
_entity.id
_entity.type
_entity.pdbx_description
1 polymer ?
#
loop_
_entity_poly.entity_id
_entity_poly.type
_entity_poly.pdbx_seq_one_letter_code
_entity_poly.pdbx_strand_id
1 'polypeptide(L)'
;VLLAENNDQVKLALNAYISCLEKAIFGISSSFSSKKKIMEILLAGRSANLDIIQNRIVRSLKDIAPVRLMKSYSKIAKRAAQGASFIANGILGGTYKPIVDNLKIKEASGSLLDNIYIPFDKDKLISDLN
;
A
#
# COMPACT_ATOMS: atom_id res chain seq x y z
N VAL A 1 25.88 -1.68 -14.33
CA VAL A 1 26.30 -1.49 -12.93
C VAL A 1 25.34 -0.48 -12.30
N LEU A 2 24.72 -0.79 -11.17
CA LEU A 2 23.70 0.11 -10.61
C LEU A 2 24.39 1.38 -10.10
N LEU A 3 23.84 2.56 -10.42
CA LEU A 3 24.37 3.85 -9.91
C LEU A 3 24.48 3.86 -8.37
N ALA A 4 23.63 3.10 -7.68
CA ALA A 4 23.64 2.96 -6.22
C ALA A 4 24.89 2.25 -5.64
N GLU A 5 25.66 1.55 -6.48
CA GLU A 5 26.90 0.88 -6.05
C GLU A 5 28.13 1.76 -6.24
N ASN A 6 28.08 2.70 -7.19
CA ASN A 6 29.23 3.49 -7.63
C ASN A 6 29.15 4.98 -7.26
N ASN A 7 28.03 5.45 -6.71
CA ASN A 7 27.84 6.84 -6.32
C ASN A 7 27.37 6.93 -4.86
N ASP A 8 28.15 7.62 -4.02
CA ASP A 8 27.90 7.72 -2.59
C ASP A 8 26.59 8.43 -2.25
N GLN A 9 26.18 9.43 -3.03
CA GLN A 9 24.91 10.12 -2.83
C GLN A 9 23.72 9.20 -3.12
N VAL A 10 23.81 8.41 -4.21
CA VAL A 10 22.76 7.44 -4.55
C VAL A 10 22.69 6.32 -3.50
N LYS A 11 23.85 5.86 -3.01
CA LYS A 11 23.93 4.88 -1.92
C LYS A 11 23.32 5.41 -0.63
N LEU A 12 23.59 6.66 -0.26
CA LEU A 12 23.00 7.33 0.90
C LEU A 12 21.47 7.43 0.76
N ALA A 13 20.97 7.87 -0.39
CA ALA A 13 19.54 7.97 -0.66
C ALA A 13 18.84 6.61 -0.57
N LEU A 14 19.45 5.55 -1.12
CA LEU A 14 18.92 4.19 -1.01
C LEU A 14 18.89 3.70 0.44
N ASN A 15 19.96 3.94 1.22
CA ASN A 15 20.00 3.57 2.63
C ASN A 15 18.92 4.31 3.44
N ALA A 16 18.72 5.60 3.18
CA ALA A 16 17.67 6.39 3.81
C ALA A 16 16.28 5.85 3.49
N TYR A 17 16.02 5.52 2.21
CA TYR A 17 14.76 4.90 1.78
C TYR A 17 14.47 3.59 2.53
N ILE A 18 15.46 2.70 2.63
CA ILE A 18 15.31 1.42 3.34
C ILE A 18 15.08 1.65 4.84
N SER A 19 15.81 2.59 5.47
CA SER A 19 15.59 2.93 6.89
C SER A 19 14.20 3.50 7.16
N CYS A 20 13.67 4.34 6.26
CA CYS A 20 12.30 4.83 6.35
C CYS A 20 11.28 3.70 6.26
N LEU A 21 11.48 2.76 5.33
CA LEU A 21 10.60 1.60 5.19
C LEU A 21 10.59 0.73 6.45
N GLU A 22 11.77 0.43 7.02
CA GLU A 22 11.90 -0.33 8.27
C GLU A 22 11.13 0.35 9.41
N LYS A 23 11.35 1.65 9.61
CA LYS A 23 10.67 2.42 10.66
C LYS A 23 9.15 2.39 10.49
N ALA A 24 8.66 2.55 9.25
CA ALA A 24 7.22 2.47 8.96
C ALA A 24 6.67 1.08 9.30
N ILE A 25 7.38 0.02 8.93
CA ILE A 25 6.98 -1.35 9.22
C ILE A 25 7.01 -1.61 10.73
N PHE A 26 8.01 -1.12 11.46
CA PHE A 26 8.03 -1.21 12.92
C PHE A 26 6.86 -0.46 13.56
N GLY A 27 6.51 0.73 13.06
CA GLY A 27 5.36 1.50 13.54
C GLY A 27 4.02 0.78 13.33
N ILE A 28 3.86 0.06 12.21
CA ILE A 28 2.69 -0.79 11.99
C ILE A 28 2.76 -2.05 12.87
N SER A 29 3.93 -2.69 12.93
CA SER A 29 4.16 -3.95 13.66
C SER A 29 3.95 -3.80 15.16
N SER A 30 4.28 -2.63 15.74
CA SER A 30 4.07 -2.34 17.16
C SER A 30 2.60 -2.22 17.55
N SER A 31 1.69 -2.03 16.58
CA SER A 31 0.24 -2.02 16.82
C SER A 31 -0.33 -3.42 17.11
N PHE A 32 0.45 -4.48 16.87
CA PHE A 32 0.06 -5.84 17.17
C PHE A 32 0.48 -6.24 18.59
N SER A 33 -0.40 -6.95 19.31
CA SER A 33 -0.12 -7.40 20.69
C SER A 33 1.08 -8.35 20.80
N SER A 34 1.47 -8.99 19.69
CA SER A 34 2.68 -9.81 19.63
C SER A 34 3.17 -9.96 18.19
N LYS A 35 4.47 -10.14 18.03
CA LYS A 35 5.14 -10.40 16.75
C LYS A 35 4.61 -11.66 16.04
N LYS A 36 4.16 -12.67 16.79
CA LYS A 36 3.60 -13.92 16.24
C LYS A 36 2.33 -13.72 15.42
N LYS A 37 1.64 -12.58 15.58
CA LYS A 37 0.46 -12.23 14.77
C LYS A 37 0.82 -11.72 13.37
N ILE A 38 2.08 -11.35 13.14
CA ILE A 38 2.56 -10.88 11.84
C ILE A 38 3.04 -12.10 11.06
N MET A 39 2.19 -12.60 10.16
CA MET A 39 2.46 -13.83 9.42
C MET A 39 3.49 -13.63 8.30
N GLU A 40 3.42 -12.49 7.62
CA GLU A 40 4.30 -12.15 6.51
C GLU A 40 4.27 -10.66 6.19
N ILE A 41 5.29 -10.19 5.46
CA ILE A 41 5.37 -8.85 4.87
C ILE A 41 5.33 -9.02 3.36
N LEU A 42 4.27 -8.50 2.73
CA LEU A 42 4.08 -8.58 1.28
C LEU A 42 4.62 -7.34 0.57
N LEU A 43 5.61 -7.54 -0.31
CA LEU A 43 6.13 -6.50 -1.18
C LEU A 43 5.26 -6.37 -2.43
N ALA A 44 4.70 -5.20 -2.64
CA ALA A 44 3.85 -4.87 -3.79
C ALA A 44 4.38 -3.67 -4.56
N GLY A 45 3.85 -3.46 -5.76
CA GLY A 45 4.20 -2.33 -6.63
C GLY A 45 5.35 -2.63 -7.58
N ARG A 46 5.77 -1.60 -8.34
CA ARG A 46 6.77 -1.73 -9.41
C ARG A 46 8.17 -1.99 -8.85
N SER A 47 8.57 -1.20 -7.86
CA SER A 47 9.90 -1.25 -7.24
C SER A 47 10.20 -2.57 -6.53
N ALA A 48 9.16 -3.32 -6.14
CA ALA A 48 9.31 -4.65 -5.53
C ALA A 48 9.90 -5.70 -6.49
N ASN A 49 9.89 -5.45 -7.81
CA ASN A 49 10.48 -6.34 -8.82
C ASN A 49 11.94 -5.99 -9.13
N LEU A 50 12.52 -4.98 -8.47
CA LEU A 50 13.94 -4.65 -8.62
C LEU A 50 14.74 -5.48 -7.61
N ASP A 51 15.54 -6.43 -8.10
CA ASP A 51 16.27 -7.40 -7.26
C ASP A 51 17.09 -6.74 -6.16
N ILE A 52 17.75 -5.61 -6.44
CA ILE A 52 18.57 -4.90 -5.46
C ILE A 52 17.73 -4.32 -4.31
N ILE A 53 16.55 -3.79 -4.62
CA ILE A 53 15.62 -3.28 -3.62
C ILE A 53 15.05 -4.45 -2.83
N GLN A 54 14.57 -5.49 -3.52
CA GLN A 54 14.02 -6.67 -2.90
C GLN A 54 15.01 -7.33 -1.93
N ASN A 55 16.24 -7.58 -2.37
CA ASN A 55 17.27 -8.23 -1.56
C ASN A 55 17.63 -7.43 -0.31
N ARG A 56 17.71 -6.09 -0.42
CA ARG A 56 17.97 -5.23 0.75
C ARG A 56 16.81 -5.23 1.74
N ILE A 57 15.58 -5.10 1.25
CA ILE A 57 14.37 -5.13 2.08
C ILE A 57 14.22 -6.49 2.78
N VAL A 58 14.38 -7.59 2.05
CA VAL A 58 14.33 -8.95 2.62
C VAL A 58 15.39 -9.11 3.72
N ARG A 59 16.62 -8.64 3.48
CA ARG A 59 17.69 -8.74 4.48
C ARG A 59 17.42 -7.97 5.76
N SER A 60 16.89 -6.74 5.71
CA SER A 60 16.68 -5.99 6.96
C SER A 60 15.38 -6.30 7.68
N LEU A 61 14.38 -6.86 6.98
CA LEU A 61 13.10 -7.21 7.60
C LEU A 61 12.96 -8.69 7.96
N LYS A 62 13.94 -9.54 7.63
CA LYS A 62 13.91 -10.99 7.89
C LYS A 62 13.58 -11.34 9.35
N ASP A 63 14.02 -10.48 10.27
CA ASP A 63 13.85 -10.72 11.69
C ASP A 63 12.43 -10.35 12.14
N ILE A 64 11.66 -9.54 11.40
CA ILE A 64 10.29 -9.16 11.77
C ILE A 64 9.31 -10.27 11.42
N ALA A 65 9.25 -10.63 10.14
CA ALA A 65 8.39 -11.66 9.59
C ALA A 65 8.88 -12.07 8.18
N PRO A 66 8.47 -13.25 7.65
CA PRO A 66 8.80 -13.65 6.29
C PRO A 66 8.41 -12.59 5.25
N VAL A 67 9.37 -12.15 4.44
CA VAL A 67 9.12 -11.17 3.37
C VAL A 67 8.89 -11.91 2.06
N ARG A 68 7.77 -11.62 1.36
CA ARG A 68 7.43 -12.24 0.09
C ARG A 68 6.99 -11.22 -0.96
N LEU A 69 7.29 -11.49 -2.23
CA LEU A 69 6.75 -10.71 -3.33
C LEU A 69 5.27 -11.06 -3.55
N MET A 70 4.42 -10.05 -3.63
CA MET A 70 3.00 -10.26 -3.89
C MET A 70 2.78 -10.73 -5.33
N LYS A 71 2.19 -11.92 -5.48
CA LYS A 71 1.72 -12.42 -6.77
C LYS A 71 0.65 -11.48 -7.32
N SER A 72 0.65 -11.23 -8.63
CA SER A 72 -0.41 -10.44 -9.25
C SER A 72 -0.71 -10.91 -10.66
N TYR A 73 -1.92 -10.63 -11.12
CA TYR A 73 -2.35 -10.84 -12.50
C TYR A 73 -2.08 -9.61 -13.37
N SER A 74 -1.07 -8.80 -13.02
CA SER A 74 -0.76 -7.55 -13.73
C SER A 74 -0.41 -7.72 -15.21
N LYS A 75 -0.07 -8.95 -15.63
CA LYS A 75 0.16 -9.31 -17.04
C LYS A 75 -1.15 -9.40 -17.85
N ILE A 76 -2.28 -9.61 -17.19
CA ILE A 76 -3.58 -9.89 -17.81
C ILE A 76 -4.54 -8.70 -17.58
N ALA A 77 -4.48 -8.06 -16.40
CA ALA A 77 -5.33 -6.93 -16.07
C ALA A 77 -4.60 -5.88 -15.24
N LYS A 78 -5.08 -4.63 -15.25
CA LYS A 78 -4.59 -3.59 -14.33
C LYS A 78 -4.82 -4.05 -12.88
N ARG A 79 -3.82 -3.87 -12.00
CA ARG A 79 -3.90 -4.28 -10.58
C ARG A 79 -5.12 -3.68 -9.85
N ALA A 80 -5.48 -2.44 -10.16
CA ALA A 80 -6.68 -1.82 -9.60
C ALA A 80 -7.98 -2.54 -10.03
N ALA A 81 -8.09 -2.94 -11.30
CA ALA A 81 -9.22 -3.71 -11.80
C ALA A 81 -9.30 -5.10 -11.14
N GLN A 82 -8.15 -5.75 -10.93
CA GLN A 82 -8.07 -7.01 -10.18
C GLN A 82 -8.62 -6.84 -8.75
N GLY A 83 -8.20 -5.81 -8.03
CA GLY A 83 -8.69 -5.52 -6.68
C GLY A 83 -10.19 -5.25 -6.65
N ALA A 84 -10.70 -4.46 -7.61
CA ALA A 84 -12.14 -4.18 -7.74
C ALA A 84 -12.96 -5.46 -7.96
N SER A 85 -12.47 -6.39 -8.79
CA SER A 85 -13.11 -7.69 -9.01
C SER A 85 -13.17 -8.53 -7.74
N PHE A 86 -12.10 -8.57 -6.95
CA PHE A 86 -12.09 -9.31 -5.67
C PHE A 86 -13.08 -8.71 -4.67
N ILE A 87 -13.15 -7.38 -4.57
CA ILE A 87 -14.11 -6.69 -3.72
C ILE A 87 -15.54 -7.00 -4.17
N ALA A 88 -15.85 -6.85 -5.47
CA ALA A 88 -17.18 -7.13 -6.01
C ALA A 88 -17.61 -8.59 -5.76
N ASN A 89 -16.72 -9.56 -6.00
CA ASN A 89 -16.96 -10.97 -5.70
C ASN A 89 -17.26 -11.18 -4.21
N GLY A 90 -16.49 -10.58 -3.30
CA GLY A 90 -16.72 -10.70 -1.87
C GLY A 90 -18.02 -10.03 -1.40
N ILE A 91 -18.39 -8.88 -1.97
CA ILE A 91 -19.66 -8.20 -1.67
C ILE A 91 -20.86 -9.08 -2.02
N LEU A 92 -20.79 -9.79 -3.16
CA LEU A 92 -21.79 -10.74 -3.64
C LEU A 92 -21.76 -12.10 -2.91
N GLY A 93 -20.92 -12.26 -1.88
CA GLY A 93 -20.83 -13.47 -1.08
C GLY A 93 -19.97 -14.58 -1.69
N GLY A 94 -19.17 -14.27 -2.70
CA GLY A 94 -18.24 -15.21 -3.33
C GLY A 94 -17.03 -15.57 -2.48
N THR A 95 -16.03 -16.19 -3.11
CA THR A 95 -14.81 -16.70 -2.47
C THR A 95 -14.06 -15.66 -1.63
N TYR A 96 -14.11 -14.38 -2.01
CA TYR A 96 -13.42 -13.30 -1.29
C TYR A 96 -14.25 -12.65 -0.16
N LYS A 97 -15.44 -13.17 0.16
CA LYS A 97 -16.31 -12.65 1.23
C LYS A 97 -15.57 -12.50 2.58
N PRO A 98 -14.76 -13.46 3.06
CA PRO A 98 -14.07 -13.31 4.35
C PRO A 98 -13.11 -12.11 4.39
N ILE A 99 -12.50 -11.76 3.26
CA ILE A 99 -11.61 -10.60 3.16
C ILE A 99 -12.43 -9.31 3.25
N VAL A 100 -13.51 -9.21 2.48
CA VAL A 100 -14.38 -8.03 2.45
C VAL A 100 -15.03 -7.77 3.81
N ASP A 101 -15.48 -8.83 4.50
CA ASP A 101 -16.05 -8.74 5.84
C ASP A 101 -15.01 -8.30 6.87
N ASN A 102 -13.80 -8.85 6.83
CA ASN A 102 -12.71 -8.46 7.73
C ASN A 102 -12.25 -7.00 7.51
N LEU A 103 -12.36 -6.50 6.27
CA LEU A 103 -12.13 -5.09 5.94
C LEU A 103 -13.30 -4.18 6.35
N LYS A 104 -14.45 -4.74 6.75
CA LYS A 104 -15.65 -4.01 7.14
C LYS A 104 -16.11 -3.00 6.09
N ILE A 105 -15.94 -3.32 4.80
CA ILE A 105 -16.23 -2.40 3.68
C ILE A 105 -17.68 -1.92 3.69
N LYS A 106 -18.63 -2.79 4.08
CA LYS A 106 -20.06 -2.44 4.16
C LYS A 106 -20.40 -1.51 5.34
N GLU A 107 -19.53 -1.45 6.35
CA GLU A 107 -19.67 -0.59 7.53
C GLU A 107 -18.90 0.72 7.37
N ALA A 108 -18.05 0.84 6.33
CA ALA A 108 -17.28 2.03 6.06
C ALA A 108 -18.23 3.21 5.78
N SER A 109 -18.10 4.25 6.59
CA SER A 109 -18.84 5.50 6.49
C SER A 109 -17.86 6.66 6.64
N GLY A 110 -18.25 7.84 6.15
CA GLY A 110 -17.31 8.94 6.00
C GLY A 110 -16.52 8.81 4.69
N SER A 111 -16.47 9.88 3.91
CA SER A 111 -15.64 9.98 2.72
C SER A 111 -14.63 11.10 2.87
N LEU A 112 -13.55 11.04 2.06
CA LEU A 112 -12.61 12.14 1.98
C LEU A 112 -13.31 13.43 1.50
N LEU A 113 -14.39 13.30 0.73
CA LEU A 113 -15.23 14.41 0.26
C LEU A 113 -16.02 15.07 1.38
N ASP A 114 -16.35 14.34 2.45
CA ASP A 114 -17.12 14.86 3.58
C ASP A 114 -16.35 15.93 4.36
N ASN A 115 -15.03 16.01 4.16
CA ASN A 115 -14.13 16.98 4.78
C ASN A 115 -13.51 17.94 3.75
N ILE A 116 -13.99 17.96 2.50
CA ILE A 116 -13.57 18.96 1.52
C ILE A 116 -14.41 20.22 1.72
N TYR A 117 -13.82 21.21 2.40
CA TYR A 117 -14.35 22.56 2.46
C TYR A 117 -13.76 23.36 1.31
N ILE A 118 -14.49 23.46 0.20
CA ILE A 118 -14.13 24.39 -0.87
C ILE A 118 -14.66 25.76 -0.47
N PRO A 119 -13.81 26.76 -0.20
CA PRO A 119 -14.28 28.14 -0.10
C PRO A 119 -14.71 28.55 -1.51
N PHE A 120 -16.00 28.64 -1.76
CA PHE A 120 -16.50 29.25 -2.98
C PHE A 120 -17.51 30.34 -2.65
N ASP A 121 -17.41 31.41 -3.43
CA ASP A 121 -18.34 32.53 -3.38
C ASP A 121 -19.64 32.10 -4.07
N LYS A 122 -20.62 31.74 -3.25
CA LYS A 122 -21.91 31.24 -3.69
C LYS A 122 -22.64 32.26 -4.57
N ASP A 123 -22.49 33.54 -4.29
CA ASP A 123 -23.20 34.61 -5.00
C ASP A 123 -22.62 34.79 -6.40
N LYS A 124 -21.29 34.70 -6.52
CA LYS A 124 -20.60 34.73 -7.81
C LYS A 124 -20.94 33.51 -8.69
N LEU A 125 -21.05 32.33 -8.10
CA LEU A 125 -21.37 31.12 -8.87
C LEU A 125 -22.81 31.12 -9.39
N ILE A 126 -23.74 31.69 -8.63
CA ILE A 126 -25.14 31.86 -9.06
C ILE A 126 -25.26 32.98 -10.11
N SER A 127 -24.44 34.04 -10.06
CA SER A 127 -24.44 35.06 -11.11
C SER A 127 -23.90 34.55 -12.44
N ASP A 128 -22.90 33.66 -12.41
CA ASP A 128 -22.30 33.09 -13.64
C ASP A 128 -23.21 32.02 -14.31
N LEU A 129 -24.25 31.54 -13.61
CA LEU A 129 -25.20 30.53 -14.09
C LEU A 129 -26.53 31.13 -14.62
N ASN A 130 -26.78 32.42 -14.42
CA ASN A 130 -27.95 33.15 -14.92
C ASN A 130 -27.58 34.05 -16.10
#